data_AF-A0A656Z294-F1
#
_entry.id   AF-A0A656Z294-F1
#
_cell.length_a   1.000
_cell.length_b   1.000
_cell.length_c   1.000
_cell.angle_alpha   90.00
_cell.angle_beta   90.00
_cell.angle_gamma   90.00
#
_symmetry.space_group_name_H-M   'P 1'
#
loop_
_entity.id
_entity.type
_entity.pdbx_description
1 polymer ?
#
loop_
_entity_poly.entity_id
_entity_poly.type
_entity_poly.pdbx_seq_one_letter_code
_entity_poly.pdbx_strand_id
1 'polypeptide(L)'
;YYWIKLIGVYPGLLWRFDLMPWQWQTACVALALLMPVAATGLWMRAQWGPVLWFVAAVGEIAIYSVFARHFEYRPLIVGFNAVCLLIYVVFRVLLYLEK
;
A
#
# COMPACT_ATOMS: atom_id res chain seq x y z
N TYR A 1 1.85 3.92 7.08
CA TYR A 1 2.58 3.82 8.37
C TYR A 1 3.88 3.01 8.33
N TYR A 2 4.35 2.51 7.17
CA TYR A 2 5.53 1.61 7.12
C TYR A 2 6.85 2.28 7.53
N TRP A 3 7.06 3.57 7.25
CA TRP A 3 8.23 4.30 7.75
C TRP A 3 8.37 4.28 9.28
N ILE A 4 7.24 4.37 9.99
CA ILE A 4 7.23 4.34 11.45
C ILE A 4 7.61 2.94 11.97
N LYS A 5 7.20 1.88 11.25
CA LYS A 5 7.64 0.50 11.52
C LYS A 5 9.14 0.29 11.28
N LEU A 6 9.71 0.96 10.28
CA LEU A 6 11.16 0.88 10.02
C LEU A 6 11.99 1.60 11.08
N ILE A 7 11.51 2.76 11.56
CA ILE A 7 12.20 3.55 12.60
C ILE A 7 12.05 2.89 13.98
N GLY A 8 10.97 2.16 14.21
CA GLY A 8 10.68 1.50 15.48
C GLY A 8 10.29 2.44 16.61
N VAL A 9 9.46 3.42 16.27
CA VAL A 9 8.93 4.42 17.22
C VAL A 9 8.08 3.77 18.32
N TYR A 10 7.37 2.68 18.02
CA TYR A 10 6.50 2.00 18.97
C TYR A 10 7.16 0.74 19.56
N PRO A 11 6.83 0.38 20.81
CA PRO A 11 7.30 -0.87 21.40
C PRO A 11 6.61 -2.08 20.77
N GLY A 12 7.35 -3.18 20.60
CA GLY A 12 6.82 -4.48 20.16
C GLY A 12 7.69 -5.17 19.09
N LEU A 13 7.54 -6.50 18.99
CA LEU A 13 8.30 -7.34 18.04
C LEU A 13 8.11 -6.89 16.59
N LEU A 14 6.88 -6.55 16.21
CA LEU A 14 6.52 -6.09 14.86
C LEU A 14 6.82 -4.60 14.58
N TRP A 15 7.39 -3.90 15.56
CA TRP A 15 7.81 -2.51 15.42
C TRP A 15 9.33 -2.36 15.44
N ARG A 16 10.07 -3.41 15.81
CA ARG A 16 11.53 -3.46 15.72
C ARG A 16 11.94 -4.20 14.46
N PHE A 17 12.50 -3.48 13.49
CA PHE A 17 12.85 -4.04 12.17
C PHE A 17 13.75 -5.28 12.27
N ASP A 18 14.71 -5.27 13.19
CA ASP A 18 15.63 -6.38 13.48
C ASP A 18 14.94 -7.63 14.04
N LEU A 19 13.80 -7.47 14.71
CA LEU A 19 13.02 -8.57 15.30
C LEU A 19 11.85 -9.02 14.40
N MET A 20 11.55 -8.31 13.32
CA MET A 20 10.48 -8.68 12.40
C MET A 20 10.84 -9.95 11.61
N PRO A 21 9.87 -10.84 11.34
CA PRO A 21 10.04 -11.89 10.35
C PRO A 21 10.43 -11.32 8.98
N TRP A 22 11.20 -12.08 8.20
CA TRP A 22 11.72 -11.63 6.91
C TRP A 22 10.61 -11.18 5.93
N GLN A 23 9.42 -11.79 6.00
CA GLN A 23 8.26 -11.39 5.20
C GLN A 23 7.77 -9.99 5.55
N TRP A 24 7.82 -9.61 6.83
CA TRP A 24 7.46 -8.27 7.29
C TRP A 24 8.53 -7.25 6.96
N GLN A 25 9.81 -7.62 7.03
CA GLN A 25 10.92 -6.75 6.65
C GLN A 25 10.82 -6.36 5.17
N THR A 26 10.65 -7.35 4.28
CA THR A 26 10.53 -7.12 2.84
C THR A 26 9.32 -6.26 2.50
N ALA A 27 8.15 -6.58 3.06
CA ALA A 27 6.93 -5.81 2.85
C ALA A 27 7.03 -4.36 3.36
N CYS A 28 7.58 -4.15 4.56
CA CYS A 28 7.71 -2.81 5.13
C CYS A 28 8.67 -1.95 4.31
N VAL A 29 9.81 -2.47 3.87
CA VAL A 29 10.77 -1.72 3.04
C VAL A 29 10.15 -1.34 1.70
N ALA A 30 9.52 -2.31 1.01
CA ALA A 30 8.89 -2.06 -0.28
C ALA A 30 7.78 -0.99 -0.19
N LEU A 31 6.87 -1.12 0.78
CA LEU A 31 5.76 -0.17 0.93
C LEU A 31 6.21 1.18 1.51
N ALA A 32 7.26 1.22 2.33
CA ALA A 32 7.86 2.47 2.79
C ALA A 32 8.45 3.28 1.63
N LEU A 33 9.02 2.64 0.62
CA LEU A 33 9.48 3.31 -0.60
C LEU A 33 8.30 3.68 -1.52
N LEU A 34 7.41 2.73 -1.78
CA LEU A 34 6.35 2.91 -2.78
C LEU A 34 5.35 4.01 -2.41
N MET A 35 4.92 4.09 -1.15
CA MET A 35 3.90 5.06 -0.73
C MET A 35 4.30 6.55 -0.97
N PRO A 36 5.46 7.05 -0.50
CA PRO A 36 5.84 8.44 -0.72
C PRO A 36 6.09 8.75 -2.20
N VAL A 37 6.68 7.80 -2.94
CA VAL A 37 6.89 7.97 -4.38
C VAL A 37 5.54 8.04 -5.09
N ALA A 38 4.64 7.10 -4.86
CA ALA A 38 3.28 7.13 -5.41
C ALA A 38 2.54 8.44 -5.06
N ALA A 39 2.64 8.91 -3.83
CA ALA A 39 2.03 10.16 -3.39
C ALA A 39 2.56 11.39 -4.16
N THR A 40 3.89 11.51 -4.31
CA THR A 40 4.48 12.63 -5.07
C THR A 40 4.15 12.54 -6.56
N GLY A 41 4.13 11.33 -7.13
CA GLY A 41 3.76 11.11 -8.52
C GLY A 41 2.32 11.51 -8.82
N LEU A 42 1.39 11.14 -7.93
CA LEU A 42 -0.01 11.55 -8.03
C LEU A 42 -0.17 13.06 -7.88
N TRP A 43 0.56 13.68 -6.94
CA TRP A 43 0.54 15.14 -6.73
C TRP A 43 1.01 15.92 -7.96
N MET A 44 2.12 15.50 -8.55
CA MET A 44 2.71 16.13 -9.74
C MET A 44 1.97 15.77 -11.03
N ARG A 45 0.92 14.93 -10.97
CA ARG A 45 0.23 14.35 -12.13
C ARG A 45 1.17 13.63 -13.11
N ALA A 46 2.25 13.05 -12.58
CA ALA A 46 3.17 12.29 -13.38
C ALA A 46 2.53 10.96 -13.81
N GLN A 47 2.84 10.51 -15.04
CA GLN A 47 2.24 9.29 -15.61
C GLN A 47 2.55 8.03 -14.78
N TRP A 48 3.68 8.02 -14.09
CA TRP A 48 4.11 6.92 -13.22
C TRP A 48 3.38 6.89 -11.86
N GLY A 49 2.76 8.00 -11.42
CA GLY A 49 2.08 8.10 -10.13
C GLY A 49 0.96 7.08 -9.94
N PRO A 50 -0.03 7.01 -10.85
CA PRO A 50 -1.10 6.02 -10.78
C PRO A 50 -0.61 4.58 -10.82
N VAL A 51 0.46 4.29 -11.57
CA VAL A 51 1.04 2.94 -11.67
C VAL A 51 1.63 2.51 -10.33
N LEU A 52 2.45 3.34 -9.71
CA LEU A 52 3.07 3.01 -8.42
C LEU A 52 2.05 2.99 -7.29
N TRP A 53 1.06 3.87 -7.33
CA TRP A 53 -0.06 3.83 -6.39
C TRP A 53 -0.84 2.52 -6.49
N PHE A 54 -1.15 2.06 -7.71
CA PHE A 54 -1.83 0.80 -7.93
C PHE A 54 -1.03 -0.39 -7.35
N VAL A 55 0.28 -0.45 -7.61
CA VAL A 55 1.16 -1.49 -7.05
C VAL A 55 1.16 -1.45 -5.52
N ALA A 56 1.24 -0.26 -4.91
CA ALA A 56 1.20 -0.11 -3.47
C ALA A 56 -0.15 -0.56 -2.87
N ALA A 57 -1.27 -0.16 -3.49
CA ALA A 57 -2.61 -0.53 -3.04
C ALA A 57 -2.87 -2.03 -3.15
N VAL A 58 -2.48 -2.65 -4.27
CA VAL A 58 -2.59 -4.11 -4.46
C VAL A 58 -1.71 -4.87 -3.47
N GLY A 59 -0.48 -4.41 -3.25
CA GLY A 59 0.42 -5.01 -2.26
C GLY A 59 -0.19 -4.96 -0.85
N GLU A 60 -0.74 -3.82 -0.46
CA GLU A 60 -1.37 -3.64 0.85
C GLU A 60 -2.64 -4.50 1.00
N ILE A 61 -3.48 -4.58 -0.04
CA ILE A 61 -4.64 -5.47 -0.08
C ILE A 61 -4.19 -6.92 0.07
N ALA A 62 -3.19 -7.37 -0.69
CA ALA A 62 -2.73 -8.75 -0.67
C ALA A 62 -2.20 -9.17 0.71
N ILE A 63 -1.42 -8.31 1.35
CA ILE A 63 -0.86 -8.53 2.69
C ILE A 63 -1.96 -8.71 3.73
N TYR A 64 -2.96 -7.82 3.74
CA TYR A 64 -4.01 -7.80 4.79
C TYR A 64 -5.24 -8.65 4.47
N SER A 65 -5.34 -9.26 3.28
CA SER A 65 -6.44 -10.18 2.90
C SER A 65 -5.95 -11.60 2.59
N VAL A 66 -5.31 -11.82 1.44
CA VAL A 66 -4.89 -13.14 0.94
C VAL A 66 -3.83 -13.75 1.86
N PHE A 67 -2.85 -12.95 2.26
CA PHE A 67 -1.75 -13.40 3.11
C PHE A 67 -1.98 -13.11 4.60
N ALA A 68 -3.21 -12.78 5.00
CA ALA A 68 -3.54 -12.41 6.38
C ALA A 68 -3.15 -13.48 7.42
N ARG A 69 -3.02 -14.76 7.01
CA ARG A 69 -2.51 -15.84 7.88
C ARG A 69 -1.05 -15.65 8.31
N HIS A 70 -0.21 -15.08 7.44
CA HIS A 70 1.21 -14.83 7.70
C HIS A 70 1.46 -13.40 8.21
N PHE A 71 0.54 -12.49 7.89
CA PHE A 71 0.58 -11.09 8.29
C PHE A 71 -0.49 -10.83 9.36
N GLU A 72 -1.05 -9.64 9.35
CA GLU A 72 -2.16 -9.24 10.22
C GLU A 72 -3.44 -9.19 9.39
N TYR A 73 -4.58 -9.42 10.03
CA TYR A 73 -5.88 -9.20 9.39
C TYR A 73 -6.37 -7.77 9.67
N ARG A 74 -6.43 -6.92 8.64
CA ARG A 74 -6.86 -5.52 8.75
C ARG A 74 -7.89 -5.16 7.66
N PRO A 75 -9.16 -5.59 7.81
CA PRO A 75 -10.16 -5.46 6.75
C PRO A 75 -10.52 -4.00 6.42
N LEU A 76 -10.38 -3.07 7.37
CA LEU A 76 -10.65 -1.65 7.13
C LEU A 76 -9.69 -1.04 6.10
N ILE A 77 -8.40 -1.39 6.17
CA ILE A 77 -7.38 -0.89 5.23
C ILE A 77 -7.61 -1.48 3.84
N VAL A 78 -7.97 -2.77 3.79
CA VAL A 78 -8.32 -3.45 2.54
C VAL A 78 -9.55 -2.80 1.90
N GLY A 79 -10.60 -2.57 2.68
CA GLY A 79 -11.83 -1.93 2.21
C GLY A 79 -11.58 -0.53 1.66
N PHE A 80 -10.78 0.29 2.36
CA PHE A 80 -10.43 1.62 1.90
C PHE A 80 -9.68 1.59 0.55
N ASN A 81 -8.61 0.80 0.44
CA ASN A 81 -7.86 0.68 -0.81
C ASN A 81 -8.73 0.13 -1.95
N ALA A 82 -9.58 -0.86 -1.67
CA ALA A 82 -10.49 -1.44 -2.65
C ALA A 82 -11.51 -0.41 -3.17
N VAL A 83 -12.08 0.43 -2.28
CA VAL A 83 -12.97 1.52 -2.67
C VAL A 83 -12.24 2.55 -3.52
N CYS A 84 -11.04 2.97 -3.12
CA CYS A 84 -10.25 3.92 -3.92
C CYS A 84 -9.90 3.36 -5.32
N LEU A 85 -9.52 2.08 -5.41
CA LEU A 85 -9.27 1.40 -6.69
C LEU A 85 -10.54 1.32 -7.54
N LEU A 86 -11.67 0.96 -6.94
CA LEU A 86 -12.95 0.88 -7.63
C LEU A 86 -13.36 2.23 -8.20
N ILE A 87 -13.28 3.29 -7.40
CA ILE A 87 -13.55 4.67 -7.83
C ILE A 87 -12.63 5.03 -9.01
N TYR A 88 -11.33 4.78 -8.88
CA TYR A 88 -10.36 5.07 -9.94
C TYR A 88 -10.71 4.35 -11.25
N VAL A 89 -11.02 3.04 -11.19
CA VAL A 89 -11.39 2.25 -12.38
C VAL A 89 -12.68 2.77 -13.00
N VAL A 90 -13.71 3.05 -12.21
CA VAL A 90 -14.99 3.61 -12.70
C VAL A 90 -14.74 4.92 -13.44
N PHE A 91 -14.01 5.87 -12.85
CA PHE A 91 -13.67 7.12 -13.52
C PHE A 91 -12.88 6.91 -14.81
N ARG A 92 -11.91 5.98 -14.82
CA ARG A 92 -11.12 5.68 -16.01
C ARG A 92 -11.95 5.08 -17.13
N VAL A 93 -12.90 4.21 -16.80
CA VAL A 93 -13.83 3.60 -17.78
C VAL A 93 -14.79 4.65 -18.33
N LEU A 94 -15.40 5.47 -17.47
CA LEU A 94 -16.31 6.55 -17.92
C LEU A 94 -15.60 7.53 -18.86
N LEU A 95 -14.38 7.96 -18.52
CA LEU A 95 -13.57 8.84 -19.39
C LEU A 95 -13.12 8.17 -20.69
N TYR A 96 -13.06 6.84 -20.74
CA TYR A 96 -12.78 6.11 -21.97
C TYR A 96 -14.02 6.00 -22.87
N LEU A 97 -15.22 5.91 -22.28
CA LEU A 97 -16.50 5.84 -22.99
C LEU A 97 -17.01 7.21 -23.48
N GLU A 98 -16.63 8.31 -22.81
CA GLU A 98 -16.93 9.68 -23.27
C GLU A 98 -16.06 10.14 -24.44
N LYS A 99 -14.99 9.40 -24.77
CA LYS A 99 -14.17 9.61 -25.97
C LYS A 99 -14.74 8.89 -27.18
#